data_AF-A0A1W1HVG1-F1
#
_entry.id   AF-A0A1W1HVG1-F1
#
_cell.length_a   1.000
_cell.length_b   1.000
_cell.length_c   1.000
_cell.angle_alpha   90.00
_cell.angle_beta   90.00
_cell.angle_gamma   90.00
#
_symmetry.space_group_name_H-M   'P 1'
#
loop_
_entity.id
_entity.type
_entity.pdbx_description
1 polymer ?
#
loop_
_entity_poly.entity_id
_entity_poly.type
_entity_poly.pdbx_seq_one_letter_code
_entity_poly.pdbx_strand_id
1 'polypeptide(L)'
;MADRVRTYPGTRKPTLHQGHGKRNCVKVLERLSAYLDDELSGDVCQEIRAHLGDCPNCEVFLDSLRQTVQLCRNRPSPALSKNDRANLRRQILKAAATA
;
A
#
# COMPACT_ATOMS: atom_id res chain seq x y z
N MET A 1 8.42 -0.06 -25.41
CA MET A 1 8.87 0.43 -24.10
C MET A 1 8.86 -0.75 -23.15
N ALA A 2 10.03 -1.31 -22.84
CA ALA A 2 10.13 -2.56 -22.07
C ALA A 2 9.93 -2.30 -20.57
N ASP A 3 8.87 -2.89 -20.04
CA ASP A 3 8.54 -2.93 -18.62
C ASP A 3 9.69 -3.64 -17.88
N ARG A 4 10.53 -2.87 -17.19
CA ARG A 4 11.59 -3.40 -16.32
C ARG A 4 10.92 -3.98 -15.07
N VAL A 5 10.32 -5.16 -15.21
CA VAL A 5 10.03 -6.02 -14.06
C VAL A 5 11.37 -6.27 -13.38
N ARG A 6 11.57 -5.72 -12.17
CA ARG A 6 12.69 -6.12 -11.31
C ARG A 6 12.48 -7.59 -10.97
N THR A 7 13.09 -8.48 -11.75
CA THR A 7 13.23 -9.88 -11.37
C THR A 7 14.11 -9.90 -10.12
N TYR A 8 13.56 -10.36 -9.00
CA TYR A 8 14.32 -10.59 -7.78
C TYR A 8 14.87 -12.02 -7.82
N PRO A 9 16.16 -12.25 -8.17
CA PRO A 9 16.79 -13.55 -8.03
C PRO A 9 16.89 -13.86 -6.54
N GLY A 10 16.06 -14.80 -6.06
CA GLY A 10 15.91 -15.11 -4.65
C GLY A 10 17.03 -16.00 -4.09
N THR A 11 18.17 -15.41 -3.75
CA THR A 11 19.13 -15.97 -2.79
C THR A 11 19.36 -14.99 -1.65
N ARG A 12 18.30 -14.56 -0.95
CA ARG A 12 18.46 -13.67 0.21
C ARG A 12 18.99 -14.48 1.40
N LYS A 13 20.25 -14.23 1.78
CA LYS A 13 20.76 -14.62 3.10
C LYS A 13 19.88 -13.95 4.18
N PRO A 14 19.51 -14.64 5.27
CA PRO A 14 18.81 -14.01 6.39
C PRO A 14 19.67 -12.86 6.91
N THR A 15 19.20 -11.62 6.76
CA THR A 15 19.81 -10.47 7.41
C THR A 15 19.47 -10.55 8.90
N LEU A 16 20.50 -10.56 9.76
CA LEU A 16 20.28 -10.53 11.20
C LEU A 16 19.52 -9.25 11.56
N HIS A 17 18.43 -9.38 12.32
CA HIS A 17 17.74 -8.24 12.91
C HIS A 17 18.65 -7.63 13.98
N GLN A 18 19.37 -6.55 13.64
CA GLN A 18 20.19 -5.81 14.58
C GLN A 18 19.30 -4.79 15.30
N GLY A 19 19.12 -4.96 16.62
CA GLY A 19 18.43 -3.99 17.48
C GLY A 19 16.96 -4.27 17.81
N HIS A 20 16.30 -5.25 17.19
CA HIS A 20 14.92 -5.63 17.54
C HIS A 20 14.57 -7.07 17.14
N GLY A 21 13.54 -7.65 17.76
CA GLY A 21 13.10 -9.02 17.46
C GLY A 21 12.32 -9.14 16.15
N LYS A 22 12.45 -10.28 15.46
CA LYS A 22 11.68 -10.62 14.24
C LYS A 22 10.16 -10.40 14.38
N ARG A 23 9.62 -10.65 15.58
CA ARG A 23 8.19 -10.45 15.90
C ARG A 23 7.75 -8.99 15.70
N ASN A 24 8.63 -8.02 15.90
CA ASN A 24 8.31 -6.61 15.71
C ASN A 24 8.16 -6.29 14.22
N CYS A 25 9.04 -6.84 13.38
CA CYS A 25 8.89 -6.70 11.92
C CYS A 25 7.58 -7.33 11.43
N VAL A 26 7.25 -8.55 11.89
CA VAL A 26 6.00 -9.22 11.50
C VAL A 26 4.78 -8.36 11.84
N LYS A 27 4.72 -7.80 13.06
CA LYS A 27 3.64 -6.89 13.46
C LYS A 27 3.54 -5.65 12.56
N VAL A 28 4.67 -5.07 12.16
CA VAL A 28 4.68 -3.92 11.25
C VAL A 28 4.19 -4.35 9.87
N LEU A 29 4.72 -5.44 9.33
CA LEU A 29 4.36 -5.98 8.01
C LEU A 29 2.85 -6.28 7.91
N GLU A 30 2.25 -6.85 8.95
CA GLU A 30 0.80 -7.12 9.03
C GLU A 30 -0.05 -5.84 8.94
N ARG A 31 0.50 -4.70 9.37
CA ARG A 31 -0.19 -3.40 9.40
C ARG A 31 0.14 -2.50 8.21
N LEU A 32 1.14 -2.85 7.38
CA LEU A 32 1.61 -1.97 6.30
C LEU A 32 0.54 -1.69 5.23
N SER A 33 -0.36 -2.64 4.95
CA SER A 33 -1.45 -2.40 3.99
C SER A 33 -2.40 -1.31 4.51
N ALA A 34 -2.92 -1.46 5.73
CA ALA A 34 -3.76 -0.45 6.39
C ALA A 34 -3.04 0.89 6.57
N TYR A 35 -1.72 0.86 6.79
CA TYR A 35 -0.88 2.07 6.83
C TYR A 35 -0.83 2.80 5.48
N LEU A 36 -0.75 2.07 4.36
CA LEU A 36 -0.76 2.66 3.02
C LEU A 36 -2.13 3.21 2.60
N ASP A 37 -3.20 2.65 3.16
CA ASP A 37 -4.58 3.04 2.91
C ASP A 37 -5.10 4.11 3.89
N ASP A 38 -4.26 4.59 4.81
CA ASP A 38 -4.57 5.62 5.83
C ASP A 38 -5.69 5.20 6.81
N GLU A 39 -5.82 3.89 7.06
CA GLU A 39 -6.86 3.30 7.93
C GLU A 39 -6.42 3.13 9.39
N LEU A 40 -5.20 3.54 9.72
CA LEU A 40 -4.62 3.38 11.06
C LEU A 40 -4.70 4.67 11.87
N SER A 41 -4.80 4.51 13.18
CA SER A 41 -4.73 5.63 14.12
C SER A 41 -3.33 6.25 14.16
N GLY A 42 -3.26 7.54 14.50
CA GLY A 42 -2.03 8.33 14.42
C GLY A 42 -0.89 7.86 15.34
N ASP A 43 -1.21 7.18 16.44
CA ASP A 43 -0.27 6.51 17.35
C ASP A 43 0.39 5.30 16.66
N VAL A 44 -0.41 4.43 16.03
CA VAL A 44 0.09 3.26 15.30
C VAL A 44 0.94 3.68 14.09
N CYS A 45 0.53 4.75 13.39
CA CYS A 45 1.33 5.32 12.30
C CYS A 45 2.68 5.86 12.78
N GLN A 46 2.80 6.35 14.02
CA GLN A 46 4.09 6.76 14.59
C GLN A 46 4.98 5.56 14.92
N GLU A 47 4.42 4.51 15.54
CA GLU A 47 5.17 3.28 15.83
C GLU A 47 5.74 2.63 14.56
N ILE A 48 4.94 2.58 13.50
CA ILE A 48 5.37 2.04 12.21
C ILE A 48 6.49 2.89 11.62
N ARG A 49 6.36 4.23 11.63
CA ARG A 49 7.41 5.13 11.12
C ARG A 49 8.72 5.00 11.89
N ALA A 50 8.66 4.88 13.21
CA ALA A 50 9.85 4.65 14.04
C ALA A 50 10.55 3.34 13.62
N HIS A 51 9.79 2.26 13.48
CA HIS A 51 10.36 0.97 13.05
C HIS A 51 10.97 1.02 11.65
N LEU A 52 10.34 1.73 10.71
CA LEU A 52 10.86 1.89 9.36
C LEU A 52 12.18 2.67 9.34
N GLY A 53 12.35 3.64 10.24
CA GLY A 53 13.62 4.37 10.41
C GLY A 53 14.76 3.50 10.98
N ASP A 54 14.42 2.53 11.82
CA ASP A 54 15.40 1.66 12.48
C ASP A 54 15.65 0.32 11.73
N CYS A 55 14.83 0.00 10.73
CA CYS A 55 14.85 -1.31 10.06
C CYS A 55 14.88 -1.20 8.52
N PRO A 56 16.08 -1.24 7.89
CA PRO A 56 16.19 -1.13 6.43
C PRO A 56 15.51 -2.29 5.68
N ASN A 57 15.37 -3.46 6.30
CA ASN A 57 14.63 -4.57 5.70
C ASN A 57 13.15 -4.25 5.52
N CYS A 58 12.53 -3.60 6.52
CA CYS A 58 11.12 -3.22 6.48
C CYS A 58 10.88 -2.04 5.54
N GLU A 59 11.84 -1.12 5.44
CA GLU A 59 11.81 -0.04 4.45
C GLU A 59 11.79 -0.59 3.01
N VAL A 60 12.69 -1.52 2.68
CA VAL A 60 12.72 -2.19 1.36
C VAL A 60 11.41 -2.93 1.06
N PHE A 61 10.81 -3.55 2.08
CA PHE A 61 9.52 -4.22 1.92
C PHE A 61 8.39 -3.21 1.65
N LEU A 62 8.33 -2.11 2.40
CA LEU A 62 7.35 -1.05 2.19
C LEU A 62 7.43 -0.48 0.78
N ASP A 63 8.63 -0.25 0.26
CA ASP A 63 8.82 0.23 -1.11
C ASP A 63 8.34 -0.78 -2.15
N SER A 64 8.61 -2.06 -1.92
CA SER A 64 8.11 -3.15 -2.77
C SER A 64 6.57 -3.21 -2.77
N LEU A 65 5.96 -3.01 -1.61
CA LEU A 65 4.50 -2.95 -1.47
C LEU A 65 3.91 -1.73 -2.18
N ARG A 66 4.52 -0.55 -2.04
CA ARG A 66 4.13 0.67 -2.77
C ARG A 66 4.17 0.46 -4.28
N GLN A 67 5.23 -0.18 -4.78
CA GLN A 67 5.33 -0.53 -6.22
C GLN A 67 4.19 -1.43 -6.66
N THR A 68 3.86 -2.44 -5.85
CA THR A 68 2.73 -3.33 -6.13
C THR A 68 1.41 -2.56 -6.21
N VAL A 69 1.15 -1.64 -5.27
CA VAL A 69 -0.03 -0.77 -5.29
C VAL A 69 -0.09 0.08 -6.55
N GLN A 70 1.05 0.67 -6.96
CA GLN A 70 1.11 1.48 -8.19
C GLN A 70 0.81 0.65 -9.44
N LEU A 71 1.34 -0.57 -9.54
CA LEU A 71 1.04 -1.48 -10.63
C LEU A 71 -0.46 -1.83 -10.68
N CYS A 72 -1.08 -2.06 -9.52
CA CYS A 72 -2.52 -2.30 -9.45
C CYS A 72 -3.34 -1.08 -9.88
N ARG A 73 -2.95 0.14 -9.47
CA ARG A 73 -3.64 1.40 -9.84
C ARG A 73 -3.53 1.73 -11.33
N ASN A 74 -2.41 1.40 -11.95
CA ASN A 74 -2.17 1.65 -13.37
C ASN A 74 -2.83 0.63 -14.30
N ARG A 75 -3.51 -0.38 -13.74
CA ARG A 75 -4.23 -1.35 -14.55
C ARG A 75 -5.44 -0.67 -15.20
N PRO A 76 -5.63 -0.79 -16.53
CA PRO A 76 -6.78 -0.21 -17.19
C PRO A 76 -8.07 -0.80 -16.61
N SER A 77 -8.89 0.05 -16.03
CA SER A 77 -10.24 -0.30 -15.60
C SER A 77 -11.18 -0.23 -16.81
N PRO A 78 -12.12 -1.18 -16.97
CA PRO A 78 -13.11 -1.10 -18.04
C PRO A 78 -13.86 0.23 -17.96
N ALA A 79 -13.91 0.94 -19.08
CA ALA A 79 -14.61 2.21 -19.15
C ALA A 79 -16.10 2.02 -18.88
N LEU A 80 -16.67 2.84 -18.00
CA LEU A 80 -18.11 2.86 -17.77
C LEU A 80 -18.87 3.30 -19.03
N SER A 81 -20.01 2.66 -19.29
CA SER A 81 -20.89 3.08 -20.38
C SER A 81 -21.35 4.53 -20.16
N LYS A 82 -21.75 5.22 -21.24
CA LYS A 82 -22.30 6.59 -21.14
C LYS A 82 -23.52 6.62 -20.20
N ASN A 83 -24.34 5.58 -20.22
CA ASN A 83 -25.54 5.48 -19.40
C ASN A 83 -25.20 5.34 -17.90
N ASP A 84 -24.25 4.46 -17.56
CA ASP A 84 -23.84 4.24 -16.17
C ASP A 84 -23.22 5.50 -15.57
N ARG A 85 -22.40 6.21 -16.34
CA ARG A 85 -21.84 7.51 -15.93
C ARG A 85 -22.94 8.55 -15.65
N ALA A 86 -23.95 8.63 -16.51
CA ALA A 86 -25.08 9.55 -16.32
C ALA A 86 -25.91 9.17 -15.08
N ASN A 87 -26.15 7.87 -14.86
CA ASN A 87 -26.86 7.35 -13.71
C ASN A 87 -26.13 7.66 -12.40
N LEU A 88 -24.84 7.34 -12.31
CA LEU A 88 -23.97 7.65 -11.16
C LEU A 88 -23.99 9.15 -10.86
N ARG A 89 -23.80 10.00 -11.87
CA ARG A 89 -23.83 11.45 -11.69
C ARG A 89 -25.16 11.95 -11.13
N ARG A 90 -26.29 11.44 -11.63
CA ARG A 90 -27.62 11.77 -11.09
C ARG A 90 -27.77 11.34 -9.63
N GLN A 91 -27.31 10.15 -9.28
CA GLN A 91 -27.39 9.64 -7.90
C GLN A 91 -26.54 10.46 -6.94
N ILE A 92 -25.30 10.81 -7.31
CA ILE A 92 -24.41 11.65 -6.50
C ILE A 92 -25.03 13.02 -6.25
N LEU A 93 -25.54 13.68 -7.30
CA LEU A 93 -26.19 15.00 -7.17
C LEU A 93 -27.45 14.95 -6.30
N LYS A 94 -28.24 13.87 -6.41
CA LYS A 94 -29.41 13.67 -5.56
C LYS A 94 -29.01 13.49 -4.10
N ALA A 95 -28.02 12.64 -3.81
CA ALA A 95 -27.55 12.39 -2.45
C ALA A 95 -26.96 13.66 -1.81
N ALA A 96 -26.20 14.45 -2.58
CA ALA A 96 -25.63 15.71 -2.12
C ALA A 96 -26.67 16.81 -1.87
N ALA A 97 -27.82 16.77 -2.54
CA ALA A 97 -28.92 17.72 -2.33
C ALA A 97 -29.81 17.36 -1.12
N THR A 98 -29.68 16.14 -0.60
CA THR A 98 -30.45 15.63 0.54
C THR A 98 -29.65 15.60 1.85
N ALA A 99 -28.38 16.01 1.81
CA ALA A 99 -27.48 16.17 2.96
C ALA A 99 -27.35 17.65 3.31
#